data_AF-A0AAE1NNX0-F1
#
_entry.id   AF-A0AAE1NNX0-F1
#
_cell.length_a   1.000
_cell.length_b   1.000
_cell.length_c   1.000
_cell.angle_alpha   90.00
_cell.angle_beta   90.00
_cell.angle_gamma   90.00
#
_symmetry.space_group_name_H-M   'P 1'
#
loop_
_entity.id
_entity.type
_entity.pdbx_description
1 polymer ?
#
loop_
_entity_poly.entity_id
_entity_poly.type
_entity_poly.pdbx_seq_one_letter_code
_entity_poly.pdbx_strand_id
1 'polypeptide(L)'
;MSDTEASKKQEQPANTTINIPPASQPTPQHTNIKRRQRPKTTEPTTVKVIQHNVLHWRERKTDLANIYRKIDPDIILINSHGIPDNKPLHLSQYRIHRKNTTNTHTDGTAIAIKHNIQHKIIDNFISDTLAVEIDTSTGKIIIATLYQPPARPYIPIPDFLQLFRRNTPVYMLADLNANHHFLGYRHTNTAGRQLYNLTLNRTIQHIGPHFPTYYSANSNTTPDIILTNFRTHHNTHTAPGPLTTSVHIPIIFTISASPIQIPSMPRPSFKQANWASFKTEISENINSTEFPDPATLEDIDTEVEKWHETIKTATKNNIPTTRHRTLPTPKHSHETNTIMIQFTALRTHAHIHGWTRQQYNRMERQLEALTDLLMRQAEAAQRAQEEGQRREERLNQLLERMVVQQTSQSTSRTGSDDASSSSNTSTHGVRYPTSAATTPYLTSSASLREFDACQHKFEGYVTFTKINMLTRTEQRAALTAVLDDEWTRTLRYGISVPEDADLGSILDTMGEYLRNY
;
A
#
# COMPACT_ATOMS: atom_id res chain seq x y z
N MET A 1 -18.71 24.06 85.44
CA MET A 1 -19.13 22.71 85.88
C MET A 1 -18.81 21.76 84.75
N SER A 2 -17.69 21.06 84.68
CA SER A 2 -16.57 20.87 85.60
C SER A 2 -15.43 20.24 84.78
N ASP A 3 -14.28 20.92 84.78
CA ASP A 3 -12.87 20.48 84.70
C ASP A 3 -12.62 18.96 84.76
N THR A 4 -11.59 18.37 84.14
CA THR A 4 -10.18 18.63 84.47
C THR A 4 -9.21 18.00 83.43
N GLU A 5 -8.10 18.69 83.20
CA GLU A 5 -6.85 18.23 82.58
C GLU A 5 -6.11 17.14 83.40
N ALA A 6 -5.18 16.38 82.78
CA ALA A 6 -3.73 16.41 83.10
C ALA A 6 -2.92 15.15 82.67
N SER A 7 -1.89 15.41 81.87
CA SER A 7 -0.49 14.91 81.86
C SER A 7 0.00 13.63 82.56
N LYS A 8 0.75 12.83 81.76
CA LYS A 8 2.13 12.29 81.92
C LYS A 8 2.62 11.67 83.26
N LYS A 9 3.08 10.41 83.17
CA LYS A 9 4.33 9.78 83.70
C LYS A 9 4.41 8.37 83.09
N GLN A 10 5.36 7.97 82.24
CA GLN A 10 6.81 7.72 82.40
C GLN A 10 7.14 6.66 83.46
N GLU A 11 7.28 5.40 83.03
CA GLU A 11 8.11 4.35 83.67
C GLU A 11 8.43 3.23 82.66
N GLN A 12 9.72 3.10 82.33
CA GLN A 12 10.40 1.83 81.95
C GLN A 12 11.07 1.29 83.23
N PRO A 13 11.65 0.06 83.33
CA PRO A 13 11.93 -0.96 82.29
C PRO A 13 11.64 -2.43 82.70
N ALA A 14 11.72 -3.37 81.75
CA ALA A 14 12.34 -4.68 81.98
C ALA A 14 12.76 -5.31 80.65
N ASN A 15 14.06 -5.58 80.55
CA ASN A 15 14.79 -6.03 79.38
C ASN A 15 14.96 -7.56 79.49
N THR A 16 14.42 -8.34 78.55
CA THR A 16 14.77 -9.77 78.41
C THR A 16 15.19 -10.05 76.97
N THR A 17 16.51 -10.17 76.80
CA THR A 17 17.19 -10.49 75.55
C THR A 17 17.01 -11.98 75.22
N ILE A 18 16.45 -12.29 74.05
CA ILE A 18 16.56 -13.63 73.43
C ILE A 18 17.41 -13.50 72.18
N ASN A 19 18.50 -14.25 72.17
CA ASN A 19 19.57 -14.28 71.19
C ASN A 19 19.21 -15.32 70.11
N ILE A 20 19.01 -14.91 68.85
CA ILE A 20 18.79 -15.84 67.72
C ILE A 20 19.86 -15.57 66.64
N PRO A 21 20.61 -16.59 66.21
CA PRO A 21 21.78 -16.45 65.33
C PRO A 21 21.39 -16.09 63.88
N PRO A 22 22.31 -15.47 63.11
CA PRO A 22 22.03 -14.96 61.78
C PRO A 22 21.81 -16.10 60.77
N ALA A 23 20.72 -15.98 60.00
CA ALA A 23 20.33 -16.91 58.96
C ALA A 23 21.32 -16.89 57.79
N SER A 24 21.88 -18.07 57.50
CA SER A 24 22.72 -18.37 56.34
C SER A 24 21.97 -18.12 55.04
N GLN A 25 22.55 -17.33 54.14
CA GLN A 25 22.02 -17.09 52.80
C GLN A 25 21.97 -18.40 51.98
N PRO A 26 20.84 -18.71 51.30
CA PRO A 26 20.78 -19.87 50.42
C PRO A 26 21.47 -19.60 49.09
N THR A 27 22.34 -20.52 48.72
CA THR A 27 23.08 -20.63 47.45
C THR A 27 22.15 -20.57 46.24
N PRO A 28 22.47 -19.84 45.15
CA PRO A 28 21.64 -19.83 43.95
C PRO A 28 21.78 -21.16 43.20
N GLN A 29 20.73 -21.98 43.23
CA GLN A 29 20.61 -23.10 42.30
C GLN A 29 20.35 -22.54 40.89
N HIS A 30 21.35 -22.67 40.02
CA HIS A 30 21.24 -22.41 38.58
C HIS A 30 20.24 -23.39 37.94
N THR A 31 18.95 -23.07 38.01
CA THR A 31 17.96 -23.65 37.10
C THR A 31 18.09 -22.92 35.77
N ASN A 32 18.57 -23.64 34.76
CA ASN A 32 18.68 -23.19 33.38
C ASN A 32 17.27 -22.99 32.78
N ILE A 33 16.59 -21.91 33.16
CA ILE A 33 15.40 -21.45 32.45
C ILE A 33 15.93 -20.89 31.12
N LYS A 34 15.87 -21.71 30.06
CA LYS A 34 16.02 -21.24 28.69
C LYS A 34 15.06 -20.07 28.51
N ARG A 35 15.62 -18.86 28.57
CA ARG A 35 14.96 -17.60 28.29
C ARG A 35 14.31 -17.77 26.92
N ARG A 36 13.00 -18.01 26.87
CA ARG A 36 12.23 -18.05 25.63
C ARG A 36 12.52 -16.72 24.94
N GLN A 37 13.34 -16.78 23.89
CA GLN A 37 13.59 -15.63 23.06
C GLN A 37 12.21 -15.16 22.58
N ARG A 38 11.88 -13.89 22.85
CA ARG A 38 10.71 -13.27 22.22
C ARG A 38 10.87 -13.51 20.73
N PRO A 39 9.84 -13.99 20.01
CA PRO A 39 9.94 -14.14 18.56
C PRO A 39 10.39 -12.80 17.99
N LYS A 40 11.46 -12.82 17.18
CA LYS A 40 11.87 -11.65 16.40
C LYS A 40 10.62 -11.17 15.67
N THR A 41 10.19 -9.95 15.98
CA THR A 41 9.09 -9.27 15.30
C THR A 41 9.59 -9.04 13.88
N THR A 42 9.28 -9.95 12.98
CA THR A 42 9.50 -9.75 11.55
C THR A 42 8.44 -8.75 11.09
N GLU A 43 8.89 -7.57 10.68
CA GLU A 43 7.99 -6.55 10.12
C GLU A 43 7.15 -7.15 8.99
N PRO A 44 5.84 -6.89 8.95
CA PRO A 44 4.96 -7.51 7.98
C PRO A 44 5.33 -7.03 6.56
N THR A 45 5.54 -7.98 5.65
CA THR A 45 5.68 -7.71 4.21
C THR A 45 4.33 -7.44 3.55
N THR A 46 3.27 -8.00 4.15
CA THR A 46 1.89 -7.88 3.72
C THR A 46 1.03 -7.62 4.94
N VAL A 47 0.14 -6.63 4.86
CA VAL A 47 -0.80 -6.26 5.92
C VAL A 47 -2.21 -6.50 5.41
N LYS A 48 -2.96 -7.35 6.12
CA LYS A 48 -4.37 -7.61 5.84
C LYS A 48 -5.25 -6.78 6.77
N VAL A 49 -6.00 -5.85 6.21
CA VAL A 49 -6.96 -4.99 6.91
C VAL A 49 -8.37 -5.45 6.58
N ILE A 50 -9.26 -5.48 7.57
CA ILE A 50 -10.69 -5.57 7.33
C ILE A 50 -11.36 -4.29 7.81
N GLN A 51 -12.27 -3.72 7.02
CA GLN A 51 -13.17 -2.67 7.48
C GLN A 51 -14.60 -3.20 7.49
N HIS A 52 -15.36 -2.86 8.52
CA HIS A 52 -16.73 -3.31 8.64
C HIS A 52 -17.57 -2.33 9.46
N ASN A 53 -18.65 -1.81 8.87
CA ASN A 53 -19.73 -1.21 9.63
C ASN A 53 -20.61 -2.30 10.27
N VAL A 54 -20.57 -2.37 11.60
CA VAL A 54 -21.22 -3.44 12.36
C VAL A 54 -22.62 -3.05 12.86
N LEU A 55 -23.06 -1.81 12.63
CA LEU A 55 -24.27 -1.15 13.16
C LEU A 55 -24.35 -1.09 14.70
N HIS A 56 -24.29 -2.25 15.37
CA HIS A 56 -24.23 -2.40 16.81
C HIS A 56 -23.34 -3.59 17.18
N TRP A 57 -22.20 -3.33 17.82
CA TRP A 57 -21.23 -4.37 18.18
C TRP A 57 -21.80 -5.40 19.16
N ARG A 58 -22.56 -4.97 20.18
CA ARG A 58 -22.97 -5.86 21.29
C ARG A 58 -23.83 -7.02 20.82
N GLU A 59 -24.77 -6.77 19.93
CA GLU A 59 -25.71 -7.77 19.43
C GLU A 59 -25.03 -8.81 18.54
N ARG A 60 -24.00 -8.38 17.80
CA ARG A 60 -23.37 -9.18 16.73
C ARG A 60 -21.99 -9.70 17.11
N LYS A 61 -21.51 -9.40 18.33
CA LYS A 61 -20.13 -9.66 18.79
C LYS A 61 -19.69 -11.10 18.54
N THR A 62 -20.52 -12.08 18.90
CA THR A 62 -20.16 -13.51 18.83
C THR A 62 -19.92 -13.93 17.38
N ASP A 63 -20.84 -13.60 16.49
CA ASP A 63 -20.75 -13.95 15.07
C ASP A 63 -19.59 -13.23 14.39
N LEU A 64 -19.48 -11.92 14.62
CA LEU A 64 -18.40 -11.11 14.06
C LEU A 64 -17.02 -11.56 14.56
N ALA A 65 -16.90 -11.90 15.84
CA ALA A 65 -15.64 -12.43 16.38
C ALA A 65 -15.25 -13.76 15.74
N ASN A 66 -16.22 -14.63 15.44
CA ASN A 66 -15.97 -15.90 14.74
C ASN A 66 -15.54 -15.66 13.29
N ILE A 67 -16.21 -14.73 12.60
CA ILE A 67 -15.87 -14.34 11.22
C ILE A 67 -14.45 -13.75 11.16
N TYR A 68 -14.14 -12.79 12.04
CA TYR A 68 -12.82 -12.18 12.08
C TYR A 68 -11.73 -13.19 12.43
N ARG A 69 -12.00 -14.15 13.33
CA ARG A 69 -11.07 -15.24 13.62
C ARG A 69 -10.80 -16.13 12.40
N LYS A 70 -11.81 -16.38 11.55
CA LYS A 70 -11.65 -17.17 10.33
C LYS A 70 -10.83 -16.45 9.26
N ILE A 71 -11.00 -15.13 9.13
CA ILE A 71 -10.28 -14.30 8.16
C ILE A 71 -8.83 -14.04 8.62
N ASP A 72 -8.62 -14.01 9.93
CA ASP A 72 -7.38 -13.69 10.64
C ASP A 72 -6.69 -12.40 10.13
N PRO A 73 -7.39 -11.24 10.12
CA PRO A 73 -6.83 -9.97 9.68
C PRO A 73 -5.81 -9.41 10.66
N ASP A 74 -4.83 -8.66 10.18
CA ASP A 74 -3.84 -8.01 11.04
C ASP A 74 -4.44 -6.80 11.77
N ILE A 75 -5.32 -6.08 11.08
CA ILE A 75 -6.01 -4.89 11.57
C ILE A 75 -7.50 -4.98 11.20
N ILE A 76 -8.37 -4.59 12.14
CA ILE A 76 -9.82 -4.56 12.00
C ILE A 76 -10.29 -3.13 12.29
N LEU A 77 -10.95 -2.53 11.32
CA LEU A 77 -11.56 -1.21 11.39
C LEU A 77 -13.07 -1.40 11.57
N ILE A 78 -13.60 -0.98 12.71
CA ILE A 78 -14.99 -1.17 13.09
C ILE A 78 -15.69 0.18 13.06
N ASN A 79 -16.72 0.32 12.23
CA ASN A 79 -17.58 1.50 12.17
C ASN A 79 -18.94 1.20 12.80
N SER A 80 -19.58 2.24 13.36
CA SER A 80 -20.86 2.16 14.08
C SER A 80 -20.85 1.05 15.14
N HIS A 81 -19.89 1.08 16.07
CA HIS A 81 -19.83 0.05 17.11
C HIS A 81 -20.89 0.25 18.21
N GLY A 82 -21.39 1.48 18.41
CA GLY A 82 -22.51 1.76 19.31
C GLY A 82 -22.25 1.56 20.80
N ILE A 83 -20.97 1.56 21.19
CA ILE A 83 -20.54 1.34 22.58
C ILE A 83 -20.27 2.71 23.21
N PRO A 84 -20.98 3.07 24.29
CA PRO A 84 -20.72 4.26 25.07
C PRO A 84 -19.33 4.23 25.72
N ASP A 85 -18.81 5.40 26.06
CA ASP A 85 -17.45 5.55 26.59
C ASP A 85 -17.20 4.86 27.93
N ASN A 86 -18.26 4.60 28.70
CA ASN A 86 -18.18 3.88 29.96
C ASN A 86 -18.05 2.36 29.84
N LYS A 87 -18.12 1.76 28.63
CA LYS A 87 -18.03 0.30 28.47
C LYS A 87 -16.86 -0.11 27.56
N PRO A 88 -16.16 -1.22 27.87
CA PRO A 88 -15.06 -1.69 27.04
C PRO A 88 -15.56 -2.41 25.78
N LEU A 89 -14.85 -2.22 24.67
CA LEU A 89 -14.91 -3.09 23.49
C LEU A 89 -13.76 -4.10 23.62
N HIS A 90 -14.07 -5.40 23.58
CA HIS A 90 -13.05 -6.45 23.69
C HIS A 90 -13.16 -7.46 22.55
N LEU A 91 -12.02 -7.76 21.95
CA LEU A 91 -11.81 -8.78 20.93
C LEU A 91 -10.50 -9.49 21.25
N SER A 92 -10.56 -10.80 21.46
CA SER A 92 -9.39 -11.60 21.82
C SER A 92 -8.34 -11.54 20.71
N GLN A 93 -7.06 -11.46 21.10
CA GLN A 93 -5.87 -11.34 20.23
C GLN A 93 -5.59 -9.93 19.68
N TYR A 94 -6.46 -8.95 19.93
CA TYR A 94 -6.30 -7.58 19.42
C TYR A 94 -6.21 -6.55 20.56
N ARG A 95 -5.37 -5.53 20.35
CA ARG A 95 -5.39 -4.26 21.08
C ARG A 95 -6.38 -3.32 20.39
N ILE A 96 -7.27 -2.70 21.15
CA ILE A 96 -8.38 -1.92 20.59
C ILE A 96 -8.28 -0.48 21.03
N HIS A 97 -8.33 0.42 20.05
CA HIS A 97 -8.51 1.85 20.23
C HIS A 97 -9.87 2.24 19.71
N ARG A 98 -10.64 3.03 20.46
CA ARG A 98 -12.00 3.40 20.07
C ARG A 98 -12.28 4.86 20.42
N LYS A 99 -13.23 5.45 19.71
CA LYS A 99 -13.71 6.82 19.93
C LYS A 99 -15.19 6.90 19.58
N ASN A 100 -15.98 7.49 20.47
CA ASN A 100 -17.41 7.72 20.28
C ASN A 100 -17.80 9.01 21.02
N THR A 101 -17.43 10.16 20.47
CA THR A 101 -17.58 11.46 21.16
C THR A 101 -19.05 11.80 21.40
N THR A 102 -19.97 11.30 20.56
CA THR A 102 -21.41 11.52 20.76
C THR A 102 -22.01 10.63 21.86
N ASN A 103 -21.30 9.58 22.28
CA ASN A 103 -21.73 8.59 23.26
C ASN A 103 -23.06 7.89 22.88
N THR A 104 -23.42 7.91 21.59
CA THR A 104 -24.66 7.32 21.10
C THR A 104 -24.49 5.83 20.76
N HIS A 105 -25.62 5.12 20.70
CA HIS A 105 -25.65 3.69 20.38
C HIS A 105 -25.54 3.38 18.88
N THR A 106 -25.55 4.40 18.03
CA THR A 106 -25.50 4.28 16.56
C THR A 106 -24.20 4.82 15.96
N ASP A 107 -23.29 5.33 16.78
CA ASP A 107 -22.05 5.98 16.37
C ASP A 107 -20.83 5.23 16.93
N GLY A 108 -19.65 5.76 16.62
CA GLY A 108 -18.39 5.30 17.16
C GLY A 108 -17.55 4.51 16.17
N THR A 109 -16.25 4.69 16.30
CA THR A 109 -15.22 4.09 15.45
C THR A 109 -14.17 3.39 16.31
N ALA A 110 -13.67 2.24 15.86
CA ALA A 110 -12.59 1.53 16.53
C ALA A 110 -11.58 0.92 15.56
N ILE A 111 -10.34 0.85 16.00
CA ILE A 111 -9.24 0.13 15.35
C ILE A 111 -8.77 -0.96 16.31
N ALA A 112 -8.89 -2.22 15.88
CA ALA A 112 -8.35 -3.37 16.59
C ALA A 112 -7.13 -3.92 15.84
N ILE A 113 -6.00 -4.11 16.54
CA ILE A 113 -4.70 -4.46 15.94
C ILE A 113 -4.16 -5.70 16.65
N LYS A 114 -3.70 -6.71 15.90
CA LYS A 114 -3.14 -7.93 16.53
C LYS A 114 -2.04 -7.60 17.53
N HIS A 115 -1.98 -8.32 18.66
CA HIS A 115 -1.04 -8.04 19.75
C HIS A 115 0.45 -8.07 19.37
N ASN A 116 0.81 -8.79 18.31
CA ASN A 116 2.18 -8.93 17.81
C ASN A 116 2.62 -7.77 16.91
N ILE A 117 1.71 -6.86 16.53
CA ILE A 117 2.01 -5.72 15.67
C ILE A 117 2.27 -4.49 16.54
N GLN A 118 3.49 -3.95 16.42
CA GLN A 118 3.83 -2.67 17.03
C GLN A 118 3.17 -1.55 16.24
N HIS A 119 2.61 -0.58 16.97
CA HIS A 119 1.91 0.53 16.36
C HIS A 119 1.93 1.75 17.28
N LYS A 120 1.78 2.92 16.67
CA LYS A 120 1.58 4.20 17.36
C LYS A 120 0.19 4.72 17.03
N ILE A 121 -0.61 5.00 18.05
CA ILE A 121 -1.93 5.63 17.86
C ILE A 121 -1.76 7.10 17.48
N ILE A 122 -2.63 7.55 16.57
CA ILE A 122 -2.81 8.94 16.19
C ILE A 122 -4.31 9.24 16.34
N ASP A 123 -4.65 9.94 17.42
CA ASP A 123 -6.03 10.22 17.85
C ASP A 123 -6.28 11.72 18.11
N ASN A 124 -5.30 12.56 17.76
CA ASN A 124 -5.33 14.02 17.91
C ASN A 124 -6.19 14.74 16.85
N PHE A 125 -7.27 14.09 16.44
CA PHE A 125 -8.25 14.57 15.47
C PHE A 125 -9.43 15.23 16.18
N ILE A 126 -10.04 16.22 15.51
CA ILE A 126 -11.19 16.96 16.03
C ILE A 126 -12.42 16.04 16.09
N SER A 127 -12.58 15.16 15.09
CA SER A 127 -13.68 14.20 14.99
C SER A 127 -13.35 12.83 15.59
N ASP A 128 -14.28 11.89 15.45
CA ASP A 128 -14.10 10.46 15.79
C ASP A 128 -13.18 9.70 14.82
N THR A 129 -12.39 10.42 14.02
CA THR A 129 -11.33 9.83 13.20
C THR A 129 -10.30 9.17 14.11
N LEU A 130 -9.91 7.94 13.76
CA LEU A 130 -8.81 7.23 14.38
C LEU A 130 -7.81 6.83 13.31
N ALA A 131 -6.53 6.91 13.65
CA ALA A 131 -5.47 6.38 12.80
C ALA A 131 -4.39 5.70 13.64
N VAL A 132 -3.69 4.76 13.02
CA VAL A 132 -2.52 4.10 13.60
C VAL A 132 -1.39 4.09 12.58
N GLU A 133 -0.20 4.43 13.05
CA GLU A 133 1.04 4.25 12.31
C GLU A 133 1.62 2.88 12.66
N ILE A 134 1.92 2.08 11.65
CA ILE A 134 2.59 0.78 11.79
C ILE A 134 3.86 0.76 10.96
N ASP A 135 4.84 0.01 11.46
CA ASP A 135 6.05 -0.29 10.72
C ASP A 135 5.80 -1.49 9.79
N THR A 136 6.36 -1.43 8.58
CA THR A 136 6.33 -2.52 7.60
C THR A 136 7.73 -2.71 7.04
N SER A 137 7.96 -3.80 6.31
CA SER A 137 9.26 -4.05 5.66
C SER A 137 9.66 -2.97 4.64
N THR A 138 8.73 -2.12 4.21
CA THR A 138 8.92 -1.04 3.23
C THR A 138 8.86 0.36 3.82
N GLY A 139 8.85 0.45 5.16
CA GLY A 139 8.69 1.70 5.89
C GLY A 139 7.31 1.84 6.52
N LYS A 140 7.05 3.03 7.07
CA LYS A 140 5.85 3.29 7.84
C LYS A 140 4.63 3.44 6.95
N ILE A 141 3.49 2.93 7.41
CA ILE A 141 2.19 3.22 6.80
C ILE A 141 1.21 3.64 7.88
N ILE A 142 0.24 4.48 7.50
CA ILE A 142 -0.82 4.94 8.39
C ILE A 142 -2.13 4.31 7.92
N ILE A 143 -2.82 3.64 8.83
CA ILE A 143 -4.14 3.07 8.59
C ILE A 143 -5.15 3.84 9.43
N ALA A 144 -6.19 4.36 8.77
CA ALA A 144 -7.19 5.21 9.40
C ALA A 144 -8.61 4.75 9.13
N THR A 145 -9.53 5.16 9.99
CA THR A 145 -10.96 4.93 9.82
C THR A 145 -11.78 6.04 10.45
N LEU A 146 -12.99 6.22 9.93
CA LEU A 146 -13.99 7.16 10.40
C LEU A 146 -15.37 6.58 10.10
N TYR A 147 -16.29 6.75 11.04
CA TYR A 147 -17.71 6.59 10.78
C TYR A 147 -18.39 7.97 10.71
N GLN A 148 -18.91 8.29 9.53
CA GLN A 148 -19.70 9.48 9.30
C GLN A 148 -21.18 9.06 9.13
N PRO A 149 -22.03 9.20 10.16
CA PRO A 149 -23.43 8.85 10.06
C PRO A 149 -24.15 9.74 9.05
N PRO A 150 -25.21 9.25 8.38
CA PRO A 150 -25.97 10.01 7.37
C PRO A 150 -26.52 11.34 7.89
N ALA A 151 -26.84 11.41 9.19
CA ALA A 151 -27.35 12.61 9.84
C ALA A 151 -26.31 13.73 9.98
N ARG A 152 -25.00 13.43 9.85
CA ARG A 152 -23.92 14.43 9.84
C ARG A 152 -23.52 14.72 8.38
N PRO A 153 -23.90 15.87 7.80
CA PRO A 153 -23.74 16.11 6.36
C PRO A 153 -22.33 16.50 5.92
N TYR A 154 -21.40 16.77 6.85
CA TYR A 154 -20.06 17.30 6.55
C TYR A 154 -18.94 16.36 6.99
N ILE A 155 -17.95 16.18 6.13
CA ILE A 155 -16.71 15.47 6.43
C ILE A 155 -15.79 16.40 7.25
N PRO A 156 -15.06 15.91 8.26
CA PRO A 156 -14.11 16.71 9.02
C PRO A 156 -12.87 17.07 8.18
N ILE A 157 -12.99 18.15 7.40
CA ILE A 157 -11.93 18.62 6.49
C ILE A 157 -10.58 18.83 7.21
N PRO A 158 -10.50 19.46 8.40
CA PRO A 158 -9.22 19.63 9.08
C PRO A 158 -8.50 18.30 9.35
N ASP A 159 -9.24 17.27 9.78
CA ASP A 159 -8.69 15.94 10.05
C ASP A 159 -8.19 15.27 8.77
N PHE A 160 -8.93 15.42 7.67
CA PHE A 160 -8.51 14.92 6.35
C PHE A 160 -7.23 15.62 5.87
N LEU A 161 -7.15 16.95 5.98
CA LEU A 161 -5.94 17.69 5.60
C LEU A 161 -4.75 17.26 6.47
N GLN A 162 -4.94 17.15 7.78
CA GLN A 162 -3.91 16.73 8.73
C GLN A 162 -3.43 15.29 8.47
N LEU A 163 -4.33 14.40 8.08
CA LEU A 163 -4.03 13.00 7.80
C LEU A 163 -3.34 12.83 6.45
N PHE A 164 -3.94 13.32 5.36
CA PHE A 164 -3.52 13.01 3.99
C PHE A 164 -2.36 13.87 3.47
N ARG A 165 -2.07 15.03 4.07
CA ARG A 165 -0.88 15.84 3.73
C ARG A 165 0.43 15.32 4.33
N ARG A 166 0.39 14.23 5.10
CA ARG A 166 1.60 13.59 5.66
C ARG A 166 2.46 13.01 4.55
N ASN A 167 3.77 12.97 4.80
CA ASN A 167 4.72 12.35 3.89
C ASN A 167 4.72 10.80 3.94
N THR A 168 4.00 10.23 4.90
CA THR A 168 3.83 8.78 5.06
C THR A 168 2.67 8.28 4.18
N PRO A 169 2.77 7.10 3.54
CA PRO A 169 1.64 6.42 2.91
C PRO A 169 0.43 6.29 3.86
N VAL A 170 -0.74 6.75 3.42
CA VAL A 170 -2.00 6.70 4.21
C VAL A 170 -3.03 5.83 3.49
N TYR A 171 -3.67 4.94 4.25
CA TYR A 171 -4.84 4.17 3.81
C TYR A 171 -5.98 4.40 4.79
N MET A 172 -7.04 5.08 4.36
CA MET A 172 -8.26 5.26 5.15
C MET A 172 -9.37 4.39 4.59
N LEU A 173 -9.97 3.56 5.45
CA LEU A 173 -11.19 2.83 5.13
C LEU A 173 -12.28 3.30 6.09
N ALA A 174 -13.30 3.94 5.55
CA ALA A 174 -14.28 4.67 6.33
C ALA A 174 -15.67 4.57 5.69
N ASP A 175 -16.70 4.46 6.52
CA ASP A 175 -18.07 4.68 6.09
C ASP A 175 -18.35 6.18 6.16
N LEU A 176 -18.36 6.83 5.00
CA LEU A 176 -18.48 8.28 4.88
C LEU A 176 -19.89 8.74 4.56
N ASN A 177 -20.80 7.82 4.19
CA ASN A 177 -22.13 8.15 3.66
C ASN A 177 -22.11 9.30 2.61
N ALA A 178 -21.05 9.34 1.81
CA ALA A 178 -20.80 10.38 0.83
C ALA A 178 -21.36 9.98 -0.53
N ASN A 179 -22.34 10.73 -1.02
CA ASN A 179 -23.00 10.46 -2.30
C ASN A 179 -22.53 11.49 -3.32
N HIS A 180 -21.95 11.06 -4.43
CA HIS A 180 -21.59 11.92 -5.56
C HIS A 180 -21.61 11.13 -6.86
N HIS A 181 -21.85 11.83 -7.98
CA HIS A 181 -21.79 11.22 -9.32
C HIS A 181 -20.43 10.56 -9.63
N PHE A 182 -19.34 11.18 -9.19
CA PHE A 182 -17.97 10.62 -9.25
C PHE A 182 -17.83 9.25 -8.56
N LEU A 183 -18.60 9.00 -7.50
CA LEU A 183 -18.65 7.72 -6.78
C LEU A 183 -19.68 6.75 -7.36
N GLY A 184 -20.36 7.12 -8.45
CA GLY A 184 -21.39 6.30 -9.09
C GLY A 184 -22.83 6.52 -8.60
N TYR A 185 -23.06 7.47 -7.69
CA TYR A 185 -24.41 7.80 -7.20
C TYR A 185 -25.20 8.65 -8.20
N ARG A 186 -26.54 8.57 -8.15
CA ARG A 186 -27.44 9.41 -8.97
C ARG A 186 -27.64 10.82 -8.45
N HIS A 187 -27.25 11.08 -7.22
CA HIS A 187 -27.43 12.35 -6.54
C HIS A 187 -26.15 12.69 -5.79
N THR A 188 -25.97 13.97 -5.52
CA THR A 188 -24.81 14.49 -4.81
C THR A 188 -25.23 15.13 -3.51
N ASN A 189 -24.68 14.65 -2.39
CA ASN A 189 -24.83 15.28 -1.08
C ASN A 189 -23.61 16.14 -0.72
N THR A 190 -23.70 16.84 0.41
CA THR A 190 -22.65 17.77 0.87
C THR A 190 -21.33 17.06 1.13
N ALA A 191 -21.35 15.93 1.84
CA ALA A 191 -20.18 15.10 2.08
C ALA A 191 -19.51 14.65 0.77
N GLY A 192 -20.30 14.17 -0.20
CA GLY A 192 -19.80 13.79 -1.52
C GLY A 192 -19.17 14.95 -2.28
N ARG A 193 -19.74 16.16 -2.20
CA ARG A 193 -19.14 17.36 -2.81
C ARG A 193 -17.82 17.74 -2.15
N GLN A 194 -17.74 17.66 -0.83
CA GLN A 194 -16.50 17.90 -0.08
C GLN A 194 -15.41 16.88 -0.44
N LEU A 195 -15.77 15.60 -0.50
CA LEU A 195 -14.86 14.53 -0.89
C LEU A 195 -14.36 14.70 -2.33
N TYR A 196 -15.25 15.09 -3.24
CA TYR A 196 -14.90 15.40 -4.62
C TYR A 196 -13.88 16.53 -4.70
N ASN A 197 -14.10 17.62 -3.96
CA ASN A 197 -13.17 18.75 -3.92
C ASN A 197 -11.79 18.36 -3.38
N LEU A 198 -11.71 17.51 -2.35
CA LEU A 198 -10.43 16.99 -1.85
C LEU A 198 -9.69 16.15 -2.90
N THR A 199 -10.44 15.40 -3.72
CA THR A 199 -9.88 14.63 -4.84
C THR A 199 -9.37 15.56 -5.95
N LEU A 200 -10.17 16.56 -6.34
CA LEU A 200 -9.79 17.56 -7.35
C LEU A 200 -8.52 18.33 -6.96
N ASN A 201 -8.41 18.70 -5.67
CA ASN A 201 -7.25 19.38 -5.12
C ASN A 201 -6.04 18.46 -4.87
N ARG A 202 -6.06 17.22 -5.39
CA ARG A 202 -5.01 16.22 -5.21
C ARG A 202 -4.58 16.01 -3.75
N THR A 203 -5.51 16.15 -2.82
CA THR A 203 -5.26 15.85 -1.40
C THR A 203 -5.45 14.36 -1.14
N ILE A 204 -6.48 13.77 -1.75
CA ILE A 204 -6.83 12.36 -1.62
C ILE A 204 -6.96 11.71 -2.99
N GLN A 205 -6.83 10.38 -3.02
CA GLN A 205 -7.18 9.53 -4.14
C GLN A 205 -8.19 8.49 -3.67
N HIS A 206 -9.26 8.32 -4.44
CA HIS A 206 -10.22 7.24 -4.23
C HIS A 206 -9.74 5.97 -4.94
N ILE A 207 -9.62 4.86 -4.21
CA ILE A 207 -9.08 3.60 -4.76
C ILE A 207 -10.06 2.41 -4.65
N GLY A 208 -11.26 2.63 -4.12
CA GLY A 208 -12.31 1.61 -3.98
C GLY A 208 -13.14 1.82 -2.72
N PRO A 209 -13.97 0.83 -2.32
CA PRO A 209 -14.22 -0.41 -3.03
C PRO A 209 -15.02 -0.16 -4.31
N HIS A 210 -14.91 -1.06 -5.28
CA HIS A 210 -15.64 -1.01 -6.55
C HIS A 210 -16.74 -2.08 -6.59
N PHE A 211 -17.35 -2.34 -5.43
CA PHE A 211 -18.48 -3.25 -5.27
C PHE A 211 -19.40 -2.69 -4.20
N PRO A 212 -20.70 -3.01 -4.22
CA PRO A 212 -21.61 -2.55 -3.18
C PRO A 212 -21.23 -3.10 -1.82
N THR A 213 -21.19 -2.23 -0.81
CA THR A 213 -20.88 -2.60 0.58
C THR A 213 -22.09 -2.53 1.49
N TYR A 214 -23.19 -1.92 1.04
CA TYR A 214 -24.45 -1.84 1.78
C TYR A 214 -25.59 -2.40 0.95
N TYR A 215 -26.37 -3.30 1.57
CA TYR A 215 -27.55 -3.91 0.96
C TYR A 215 -28.80 -3.58 1.77
N SER A 216 -29.76 -2.96 1.10
CA SER A 216 -31.13 -2.78 1.60
C SER A 216 -32.10 -3.63 0.77
N ALA A 217 -33.35 -3.74 1.22
CA ALA A 217 -34.37 -4.52 0.52
C ALA A 217 -34.49 -4.20 -0.98
N ASN A 218 -34.29 -2.94 -1.37
CA ASN A 218 -34.54 -2.46 -2.74
C ASN A 218 -33.33 -1.78 -3.41
N SER A 219 -32.15 -1.76 -2.76
CA SER A 219 -30.99 -1.02 -3.27
C SER A 219 -29.67 -1.56 -2.72
N ASN A 220 -28.65 -1.53 -3.57
CA ASN A 220 -27.26 -1.77 -3.21
C ASN A 220 -26.44 -0.49 -3.41
N THR A 221 -25.66 -0.10 -2.40
CA THR A 221 -24.86 1.14 -2.44
C THR A 221 -23.48 0.93 -1.82
N THR A 222 -22.63 1.95 -1.88
CA THR A 222 -21.22 1.87 -1.47
C THR A 222 -20.85 3.03 -0.54
N PRO A 223 -21.47 3.13 0.66
CA PRO A 223 -21.17 4.21 1.60
C PRO A 223 -19.78 4.09 2.24
N ASP A 224 -19.24 2.87 2.26
CA ASP A 224 -17.87 2.57 2.68
C ASP A 224 -16.87 2.90 1.55
N ILE A 225 -15.84 3.66 1.87
CA ILE A 225 -14.89 4.24 0.91
C ILE A 225 -13.45 3.97 1.38
N ILE A 226 -12.57 3.71 0.42
CA ILE A 226 -11.13 3.53 0.59
C ILE A 226 -10.40 4.70 -0.08
N LEU A 227 -9.70 5.48 0.75
CA LEU A 227 -8.96 6.67 0.34
C LEU A 227 -7.48 6.51 0.63
N THR A 228 -6.66 7.13 -0.21
CA THR A 228 -5.20 7.21 -0.04
C THR A 228 -4.66 8.60 -0.32
N ASN A 229 -3.44 8.90 0.12
CA ASN A 229 -2.68 10.06 -0.37
C ASN A 229 -1.83 9.70 -1.60
N PHE A 230 -1.20 10.71 -2.20
CA PHE A 230 -0.33 10.54 -3.36
C PHE A 230 1.08 10.02 -3.01
N ARG A 231 1.31 9.58 -1.76
CA ARG A 231 2.60 9.01 -1.30
C ARG A 231 2.59 7.48 -1.29
N THR A 232 1.44 6.85 -1.53
CA THR A 232 1.34 5.38 -1.55
C THR A 232 2.01 4.77 -2.75
N HIS A 233 2.77 3.71 -2.50
CA HIS A 233 3.53 2.95 -3.49
C HIS A 233 3.28 1.43 -3.38
N HIS A 234 2.55 0.98 -2.36
CA HIS A 234 2.28 -0.45 -2.14
C HIS A 234 1.28 -1.01 -3.14
N ASN A 235 1.41 -2.31 -3.40
CA ASN A 235 0.38 -3.06 -4.11
C ASN A 235 -0.82 -3.23 -3.19
N THR A 236 -1.99 -2.80 -3.65
CA THR A 236 -3.24 -2.94 -2.91
C THR A 236 -4.21 -3.89 -3.60
N HIS A 237 -5.00 -4.63 -2.82
CA HIS A 237 -6.11 -5.41 -3.35
C HIS A 237 -7.32 -5.30 -2.42
N THR A 238 -8.50 -5.16 -3.01
CA THR A 238 -9.76 -5.05 -2.29
C THR A 238 -10.68 -6.18 -2.73
N ALA A 239 -11.28 -6.86 -1.76
CA ALA A 239 -12.25 -7.93 -1.98
C ALA A 239 -13.42 -7.80 -0.99
N PRO A 240 -14.63 -8.22 -1.38
CA PRO A 240 -15.75 -8.33 -0.45
C PRO A 240 -15.49 -9.45 0.56
N GLY A 241 -15.85 -9.21 1.81
CA GLY A 241 -15.85 -10.19 2.88
C GLY A 241 -17.07 -11.12 2.83
N PRO A 242 -17.15 -12.09 3.76
CA PRO A 242 -18.30 -12.96 3.87
C PRO A 242 -19.54 -12.15 4.30
N LEU A 243 -20.72 -12.65 3.95
CA LEU A 243 -21.98 -12.13 4.47
C LEU A 243 -21.98 -12.21 6.01
N THR A 244 -22.52 -11.18 6.65
CA THR A 244 -22.58 -11.08 8.10
C THR A 244 -24.01 -10.79 8.56
N THR A 245 -24.20 -10.68 9.86
CA THR A 245 -25.47 -10.23 10.46
C THR A 245 -25.67 -8.70 10.37
N SER A 246 -24.70 -7.98 9.79
CA SER A 246 -24.85 -6.59 9.35
C SER A 246 -25.38 -6.54 7.92
N VAL A 247 -26.15 -5.51 7.62
CA VAL A 247 -26.53 -5.15 6.23
C VAL A 247 -25.35 -4.60 5.42
N HIS A 248 -24.23 -4.31 6.09
CA HIS A 248 -22.96 -4.03 5.43
C HIS A 248 -22.13 -5.31 5.22
N ILE A 249 -21.45 -5.36 4.08
CA ILE A 249 -20.46 -6.39 3.78
C ILE A 249 -19.08 -5.86 4.20
N PRO A 250 -18.28 -6.63 4.96
CA PRO A 250 -16.92 -6.25 5.29
C PRO A 250 -16.07 -6.05 4.03
N ILE A 251 -15.17 -5.08 4.06
CA ILE A 251 -14.14 -4.89 3.04
C ILE A 251 -12.88 -5.59 3.52
N ILE A 252 -12.36 -6.55 2.74
CA ILE A 252 -11.03 -7.10 2.95
C ILE A 252 -10.05 -6.33 2.05
N PHE A 253 -9.09 -5.67 2.68
CA PHE A 253 -8.08 -4.85 2.02
C PHE A 253 -6.68 -5.36 2.33
N THR A 254 -5.91 -5.67 1.29
CA THR A 254 -4.55 -6.18 1.40
C THR A 254 -3.57 -5.13 0.90
N ILE A 255 -2.57 -4.81 1.71
CA ILE A 255 -1.46 -3.90 1.38
C ILE A 255 -0.19 -4.75 1.36
N SER A 256 0.57 -4.71 0.26
CA SER A 256 1.72 -5.58 0.07
C SER A 256 2.89 -4.84 -0.56
N ALA A 257 4.08 -5.08 -0.03
CA ALA A 257 5.35 -4.69 -0.64
C ALA A 257 5.61 -5.44 -1.96
N SER A 258 5.15 -6.69 -2.05
CA SER A 258 5.32 -7.56 -3.22
C SER A 258 4.06 -7.63 -4.09
N PRO A 259 4.16 -8.04 -5.36
CA PRO A 259 3.00 -8.25 -6.21
C PRO A 259 2.00 -9.23 -5.57
N ILE A 260 0.72 -8.85 -5.54
CA ILE A 260 -0.34 -9.69 -4.96
C ILE A 260 -0.78 -10.73 -5.99
N GLN A 261 -0.71 -12.01 -5.61
CA GLN A 261 -1.24 -13.12 -6.39
C GLN A 261 -2.65 -13.45 -5.92
N ILE A 262 -3.63 -13.34 -6.81
CA ILE A 262 -5.03 -13.65 -6.51
C ILE A 262 -5.35 -15.02 -7.11
N PRO A 263 -5.96 -15.95 -6.36
CA PRO A 263 -6.44 -17.21 -6.93
C PRO A 263 -7.44 -16.94 -8.05
N SER A 264 -7.20 -17.55 -9.21
CA SER A 264 -8.07 -17.50 -10.37
C SER A 264 -8.56 -18.89 -10.70
N MET A 265 -9.71 -18.97 -11.40
CA MET A 265 -10.11 -20.22 -12.03
C MET A 265 -8.94 -20.79 -12.84
N PRO A 266 -8.68 -22.11 -12.77
CA PRO A 266 -7.57 -22.72 -13.49
C PRO A 266 -7.69 -22.40 -14.99
N ARG A 267 -6.66 -21.76 -15.56
CA ARG A 267 -6.62 -21.42 -16.99
C ARG A 267 -5.35 -21.96 -17.63
N PRO A 268 -5.42 -22.53 -18.85
CA PRO A 268 -4.23 -22.95 -19.58
C PRO A 268 -3.31 -21.76 -19.82
N SER A 269 -2.04 -21.91 -19.48
CA SER A 269 -1.01 -20.89 -19.69
C SER A 269 -0.30 -21.12 -21.01
N PHE A 270 -0.88 -20.62 -22.10
CA PHE A 270 -0.30 -20.76 -23.44
C PHE A 270 1.09 -20.12 -23.60
N LYS A 271 1.42 -19.13 -22.75
CA LYS A 271 2.78 -18.53 -22.70
C LYS A 271 3.84 -19.45 -22.12
N GLN A 272 3.44 -20.34 -21.19
CA GLN A 272 4.34 -21.30 -20.54
C GLN A 272 4.20 -22.70 -21.13
N ALA A 273 3.39 -22.85 -22.18
CA ALA A 273 3.19 -24.13 -22.86
C ALA A 273 4.48 -24.57 -23.54
N ASN A 274 4.84 -25.84 -23.37
CA ASN A 274 5.91 -26.46 -24.13
C ASN A 274 5.38 -26.90 -25.49
N TRP A 275 5.33 -25.95 -26.43
CA TRP A 275 4.82 -26.18 -27.77
C TRP A 275 5.65 -27.19 -28.58
N ALA A 276 6.93 -27.38 -28.25
CA ALA A 276 7.77 -28.38 -28.90
C ALA A 276 7.34 -29.79 -28.52
N SER A 277 7.24 -30.08 -27.21
CA SER A 277 6.77 -31.38 -26.73
C SER A 277 5.30 -31.64 -27.10
N PHE A 278 4.45 -30.61 -27.10
CA PHE A 278 3.07 -30.74 -27.57
C PHE A 278 3.01 -31.17 -29.05
N LYS A 279 3.83 -30.57 -29.92
CA LYS A 279 3.88 -30.95 -31.34
C LYS A 279 4.36 -32.38 -31.51
N THR A 280 5.40 -32.79 -30.78
CA THR A 280 5.93 -34.16 -30.80
C THR A 280 4.87 -35.17 -30.35
N GLU A 281 4.23 -34.94 -29.20
CA GLU A 281 3.20 -35.84 -28.65
C GLU A 281 1.98 -35.94 -29.56
N ILE A 282 1.57 -34.85 -30.21
CA ILE A 282 0.50 -34.87 -31.21
C ILE A 282 0.94 -35.63 -32.46
N SER A 283 2.15 -35.41 -32.98
CA SER A 283 2.63 -36.10 -34.18
C SER A 283 2.88 -37.60 -33.99
N GLU A 284 3.21 -38.02 -32.77
CA GLU A 284 3.46 -39.43 -32.44
C GLU A 284 2.16 -40.21 -32.18
N ASN A 285 1.12 -39.53 -31.67
CA ASN A 285 -0.12 -40.20 -31.24
C ASN A 285 -1.31 -39.97 -32.19
N ILE A 286 -1.29 -38.91 -33.01
CA ILE A 286 -2.26 -38.73 -34.09
C ILE A 286 -1.69 -39.38 -35.35
N ASN A 287 -1.80 -40.71 -35.42
CA ASN A 287 -1.62 -41.39 -36.69
C ASN A 287 -2.89 -41.18 -37.54
N SER A 288 -2.69 -40.95 -38.83
CA SER A 288 -3.78 -40.90 -39.80
C SER A 288 -4.43 -42.29 -39.83
N THR A 289 -5.61 -42.43 -39.23
CA THR A 289 -6.30 -43.72 -39.15
C THR A 289 -6.84 -44.07 -40.53
N GLU A 290 -6.42 -45.20 -41.10
CA GLU A 290 -7.12 -45.79 -42.23
C GLU A 290 -8.47 -46.29 -41.71
N PHE A 291 -9.56 -45.73 -42.23
CA PHE A 291 -10.90 -46.23 -41.94
C PHE A 291 -11.10 -47.58 -42.63
N PRO A 292 -11.75 -48.56 -41.99
CA PRO A 292 -12.24 -49.76 -42.68
C PRO A 292 -13.17 -49.34 -43.83
N ASP A 293 -13.12 -50.04 -44.97
CA ASP A 293 -14.08 -49.84 -46.07
C ASP A 293 -15.06 -51.03 -46.13
N PRO A 294 -16.39 -50.81 -45.95
CA PRO A 294 -17.05 -49.54 -45.67
C PRO A 294 -17.01 -49.17 -44.18
N ALA A 295 -16.74 -47.90 -43.89
CA ALA A 295 -16.71 -47.38 -42.53
C ALA A 295 -18.12 -47.24 -41.97
N THR A 296 -18.32 -47.64 -40.72
CA THR A 296 -19.59 -47.40 -40.03
C THR A 296 -19.57 -46.06 -39.28
N LEU A 297 -20.74 -45.54 -38.92
CA LEU A 297 -20.84 -44.33 -38.09
C LEU A 297 -20.19 -44.51 -36.71
N GLU A 298 -20.23 -45.73 -36.17
CA GLU A 298 -19.62 -46.07 -34.87
C GLU A 298 -18.09 -46.02 -34.93
N ASP A 299 -17.50 -46.40 -36.08
CA ASP A 299 -16.04 -46.29 -36.30
C ASP A 299 -15.59 -44.82 -36.37
N ILE A 300 -16.41 -43.96 -36.97
CA ILE A 300 -16.16 -42.51 -37.05
C ILE A 300 -16.24 -41.88 -35.67
N ASP A 301 -17.30 -42.15 -34.90
CA ASP A 301 -17.47 -41.59 -33.56
C ASP A 301 -16.35 -42.06 -32.62
N THR A 302 -15.94 -43.33 -32.72
CA THR A 302 -14.84 -43.89 -31.92
C THR A 302 -13.51 -43.21 -32.21
N GLU A 303 -13.20 -42.95 -33.49
CA GLU A 303 -11.96 -42.26 -33.83
C GLU A 303 -11.98 -40.77 -33.54
N VAL A 304 -13.15 -40.11 -33.64
CA VAL A 304 -13.30 -38.71 -33.19
C VAL A 304 -13.08 -38.62 -31.68
N GLU A 305 -13.62 -39.55 -30.89
CA GLU A 305 -13.42 -39.56 -29.44
C GLU A 305 -11.95 -39.82 -29.09
N LYS A 306 -11.29 -40.75 -29.78
CA LYS A 306 -9.87 -41.05 -29.60
C LYS A 306 -8.98 -39.86 -29.98
N TRP A 307 -9.29 -39.17 -31.07
CA TRP A 307 -8.62 -37.92 -31.47
C TRP A 307 -8.81 -36.84 -30.40
N HIS A 308 -10.03 -36.69 -29.89
CA HIS A 308 -10.37 -35.72 -28.87
C HIS A 308 -9.66 -35.99 -27.54
N GLU A 309 -9.61 -37.24 -27.09
CA GLU A 309 -8.89 -37.66 -25.88
C GLU A 309 -7.36 -37.53 -26.02
N THR A 310 -6.81 -37.78 -27.21
CA THR A 310 -5.39 -37.56 -27.51
C THR A 310 -5.03 -36.07 -27.37
N ILE A 311 -5.84 -35.17 -27.93
CA ILE A 311 -5.62 -33.73 -27.81
C ILE A 311 -5.80 -33.25 -26.37
N LYS A 312 -6.82 -33.74 -25.65
CA LYS A 312 -7.01 -33.43 -24.23
C LYS A 312 -5.82 -33.84 -23.39
N THR A 313 -5.28 -35.05 -23.62
CA THR A 313 -4.15 -35.60 -22.89
C THR A 313 -2.87 -34.82 -23.17
N ALA A 314 -2.57 -34.55 -24.45
CA ALA A 314 -1.43 -33.73 -24.86
C ALA A 314 -1.53 -32.30 -24.30
N THR A 315 -2.73 -31.72 -24.27
CA THR A 315 -2.98 -30.40 -23.68
C THR A 315 -2.68 -30.40 -22.18
N LYS A 316 -3.15 -31.43 -21.45
CA LYS A 316 -2.92 -31.57 -20.01
C LYS A 316 -1.44 -31.77 -19.66
N ASN A 317 -0.71 -32.51 -20.49
CA ASN A 317 0.70 -32.84 -20.27
C ASN A 317 1.62 -31.66 -20.57
N ASN A 318 1.32 -30.86 -21.60
CA ASN A 318 2.24 -29.84 -22.12
C ASN A 318 1.85 -28.40 -21.84
N ILE A 319 0.58 -28.13 -21.47
CA ILE A 319 0.09 -26.78 -21.19
C ILE A 319 -0.14 -26.64 -19.68
N PRO A 320 0.75 -25.96 -18.94
CA PRO A 320 0.60 -25.82 -17.50
C PRO A 320 -0.61 -24.94 -17.18
N THR A 321 -1.35 -25.32 -16.14
CA THR A 321 -2.54 -24.60 -15.70
C THR A 321 -2.16 -23.57 -14.63
N THR A 322 -2.40 -22.30 -14.92
CA THR A 322 -2.23 -21.22 -13.93
C THR A 322 -3.46 -21.14 -13.03
N ARG A 323 -3.22 -21.17 -11.71
CA ARG A 323 -4.26 -21.05 -10.66
C ARG A 323 -4.27 -19.69 -9.98
N HIS A 324 -3.34 -18.82 -10.37
CA HIS A 324 -3.16 -17.51 -9.77
C HIS A 324 -2.92 -16.47 -10.87
N ARG A 325 -3.54 -15.30 -10.70
CA ARG A 325 -3.24 -14.10 -11.48
C ARG A 325 -2.38 -13.19 -10.60
N THR A 326 -1.15 -12.94 -11.03
CA THR A 326 -0.33 -11.86 -10.46
C THR A 326 -0.92 -10.53 -10.94
N LEU A 327 -1.22 -9.62 -10.02
CA LEU A 327 -1.53 -8.24 -10.39
C LEU A 327 -0.21 -7.49 -10.63
N PRO A 328 0.16 -7.27 -11.91
CA PRO A 328 0.58 -5.96 -12.34
C PRO A 328 -0.09 -5.69 -13.69
N THR A 329 -1.41 -5.55 -13.68
CA THR A 329 -2.11 -4.92 -14.81
C THR A 329 -2.43 -3.51 -14.35
N PRO A 330 -2.32 -2.48 -15.22
CA PRO A 330 -2.81 -1.16 -14.87
C PRO A 330 -4.24 -1.33 -14.35
N LYS A 331 -4.43 -0.96 -13.08
CA LYS A 331 -5.75 -1.03 -12.47
C LYS A 331 -6.63 -0.08 -13.25
N HIS A 332 -7.76 -0.58 -13.75
CA HIS A 332 -8.83 0.27 -14.25
C HIS A 332 -9.07 1.40 -13.25
N SER A 333 -9.07 2.66 -13.70
CA SER A 333 -9.35 3.78 -12.79
C SER A 333 -10.73 3.62 -12.16
N HIS A 334 -10.95 4.39 -11.10
CA HIS A 334 -12.23 4.41 -10.42
C HIS A 334 -13.40 4.70 -11.38
N GLU A 335 -13.23 5.68 -12.26
CA GLU A 335 -14.21 6.04 -13.29
C GLU A 335 -14.50 4.87 -14.23
N THR A 336 -13.48 4.12 -14.62
CA THR A 336 -13.62 2.92 -15.47
C THR A 336 -14.48 1.86 -14.79
N ASN A 337 -14.17 1.57 -13.52
CA ASN A 337 -14.89 0.55 -12.74
C ASN A 337 -16.35 0.99 -12.47
N THR A 338 -16.55 2.27 -12.14
CA THR A 338 -17.88 2.85 -11.90
C THR A 338 -18.74 2.79 -13.17
N ILE A 339 -18.19 3.12 -14.33
CA ILE A 339 -18.89 2.99 -15.61
C ILE A 339 -19.24 1.53 -15.90
N MET A 340 -18.31 0.59 -15.66
CA MET A 340 -18.54 -0.85 -15.87
C MET A 340 -19.65 -1.41 -14.96
N ILE A 341 -19.71 -0.98 -13.69
CA ILE A 341 -20.77 -1.35 -12.75
C ILE A 341 -22.12 -0.76 -13.20
N GLN A 342 -22.14 0.51 -13.58
CA GLN A 342 -23.35 1.17 -14.08
C GLN A 342 -23.87 0.50 -15.37
N PHE A 343 -22.97 0.12 -16.27
CA PHE A 343 -23.30 -0.64 -17.48
C PHE A 343 -23.92 -2.00 -17.15
N THR A 344 -23.31 -2.73 -16.22
CA THR A 344 -23.81 -4.04 -15.77
C THR A 344 -25.21 -3.91 -15.17
N ALA A 345 -25.43 -2.93 -14.29
CA ALA A 345 -26.72 -2.67 -13.68
C ALA A 345 -27.79 -2.26 -14.72
N LEU A 346 -27.43 -1.44 -15.71
CA LEU A 346 -28.33 -1.04 -16.79
C LEU A 346 -28.70 -2.24 -17.68
N ARG A 347 -27.74 -3.11 -18.00
CA ARG A 347 -27.96 -4.34 -18.77
C ARG A 347 -28.87 -5.31 -18.04
N THR A 348 -28.65 -5.54 -16.75
CA THR A 348 -29.51 -6.40 -15.92
C THR A 348 -30.93 -5.84 -15.86
N HIS A 349 -31.10 -4.54 -15.66
CA HIS A 349 -32.41 -3.90 -15.67
C HIS A 349 -33.10 -4.03 -17.04
N ALA A 350 -32.38 -3.80 -18.14
CA ALA A 350 -32.93 -3.92 -19.49
C ALA A 350 -33.30 -5.36 -19.85
N HIS A 351 -32.59 -6.35 -19.30
CA HIS A 351 -32.93 -7.77 -19.46
C HIS A 351 -34.25 -8.14 -18.76
N ILE A 352 -34.59 -7.45 -17.66
CA ILE A 352 -35.80 -7.72 -16.88
C ILE A 352 -37.00 -6.90 -17.41
N HIS A 353 -36.78 -5.67 -17.87
CA HIS A 353 -37.85 -4.72 -18.17
C HIS A 353 -37.90 -4.21 -19.62
N GLY A 354 -37.00 -4.69 -20.49
CA GLY A 354 -36.85 -4.20 -21.86
C GLY A 354 -36.06 -2.89 -21.97
N TRP A 355 -35.65 -2.55 -23.19
CA TRP A 355 -34.88 -1.33 -23.48
C TRP A 355 -35.79 -0.15 -23.82
N THR A 356 -35.52 1.00 -23.20
CA THR A 356 -36.06 2.30 -23.60
C THR A 356 -35.03 3.10 -24.40
N ARG A 357 -35.50 3.98 -25.30
CA ARG A 357 -34.61 4.83 -26.13
C ARG A 357 -33.70 5.74 -25.29
N GLN A 358 -34.16 6.17 -24.11
CA GLN A 358 -33.32 6.93 -23.18
C GLN A 358 -32.21 6.09 -22.54
N GLN A 359 -32.47 4.80 -22.24
CA GLN A 359 -31.44 3.88 -21.74
C GLN A 359 -30.39 3.58 -22.81
N TYR A 360 -30.79 3.46 -24.08
CA TYR A 360 -29.86 3.29 -25.21
C TYR A 360 -28.91 4.49 -25.36
N ASN A 361 -29.45 5.71 -25.43
CA ASN A 361 -28.64 6.94 -25.55
C ASN A 361 -27.76 7.20 -24.31
N ARG A 362 -28.14 6.65 -23.15
CA ARG A 362 -27.31 6.69 -21.95
C ARG A 362 -26.17 5.68 -22.04
N MET A 363 -26.44 4.49 -22.56
CA MET A 363 -25.45 3.43 -22.77
C MET A 363 -24.38 3.86 -23.77
N GLU A 364 -24.79 4.44 -24.90
CA GLU A 364 -23.88 4.91 -25.96
C GLU A 364 -22.88 5.94 -25.41
N ARG A 365 -23.37 6.96 -24.68
CA ARG A 365 -22.51 7.95 -24.02
C ARG A 365 -21.58 7.35 -22.97
N GLN A 366 -22.02 6.32 -22.25
CA GLN A 366 -21.18 5.63 -21.26
C GLN A 366 -20.08 4.79 -21.91
N LEU A 367 -20.36 4.17 -23.06
CA LEU A 367 -19.40 3.42 -23.87
C LEU A 367 -18.34 4.33 -24.48
N GLU A 368 -18.75 5.48 -25.04
CA GLU A 368 -17.82 6.49 -25.55
C GLU A 368 -16.90 6.99 -24.43
N ALA A 369 -17.46 7.38 -23.29
CA ALA A 369 -16.68 7.84 -22.14
C ALA A 369 -15.72 6.77 -21.60
N LEU A 370 -16.12 5.49 -21.58
CA LEU A 370 -15.25 4.39 -21.19
C LEU A 370 -14.11 4.20 -22.19
N THR A 371 -14.41 4.27 -23.48
CA THR A 371 -13.44 4.09 -24.57
C THR A 371 -12.37 5.17 -24.54
N ASP A 372 -12.78 6.43 -24.41
CA ASP A 372 -11.87 7.57 -24.27
C ASP A 372 -10.96 7.44 -23.04
N LEU A 373 -11.53 6.96 -21.94
CA LEU A 373 -10.81 6.86 -20.68
C LEU A 373 -9.82 5.68 -20.69
N LEU A 374 -10.17 4.56 -21.32
CA LEU A 374 -9.26 3.45 -21.56
C LEU A 374 -8.12 3.84 -22.52
N MET A 375 -8.41 4.61 -23.58
CA MET A 375 -7.42 5.15 -24.50
C MET A 375 -6.42 6.05 -23.76
N ARG A 376 -6.90 7.00 -22.94
CA ARG A 376 -6.04 7.88 -22.13
C ARG A 376 -5.18 7.10 -21.13
N GLN A 377 -5.71 6.04 -20.53
CA GLN A 377 -4.95 5.17 -19.64
C GLN A 377 -3.87 4.39 -20.39
N ALA A 378 -4.17 3.88 -21.57
CA ALA A 378 -3.22 3.18 -22.42
C ALA A 378 -2.07 4.12 -22.85
N GLU A 379 -2.39 5.34 -23.28
CA GLU A 379 -1.41 6.36 -23.61
C GLU A 379 -0.54 6.76 -22.41
N ALA A 380 -1.14 6.93 -21.23
CA ALA A 380 -0.39 7.26 -20.01
C ALA A 380 0.54 6.11 -19.58
N ALA A 381 0.08 4.87 -19.70
CA ALA A 381 0.89 3.69 -19.42
C ALA A 381 2.06 3.56 -20.41
N GLN A 382 1.81 3.84 -21.70
CA GLN A 382 2.84 3.85 -22.72
C GLN A 382 3.89 4.93 -22.44
N ARG A 383 3.47 6.18 -22.13
CA ARG A 383 4.38 7.26 -21.75
C ARG A 383 5.23 6.90 -20.52
N ALA A 384 4.63 6.32 -19.49
CA ALA A 384 5.36 5.89 -18.30
C ALA A 384 6.37 4.77 -18.61
N GLN A 385 6.05 3.87 -19.54
CA GLN A 385 6.97 2.82 -20.00
C GLN A 385 8.13 3.41 -20.81
N GLU A 386 7.87 4.37 -21.70
CA GLU A 386 8.90 5.09 -22.46
C GLU A 386 9.82 5.90 -21.55
N GLU A 387 9.28 6.57 -20.53
CA GLU A 387 10.07 7.27 -19.51
C GLU A 387 10.91 6.30 -18.67
N GLY A 388 10.36 5.13 -18.31
CA GLY A 388 11.09 4.06 -17.64
C GLY A 388 12.25 3.53 -18.47
N GLN A 389 12.02 3.25 -19.76
CA GLN A 389 13.06 2.82 -20.69
C GLN A 389 14.14 3.87 -20.87
N ARG A 390 13.79 5.16 -21.03
CA ARG A 390 14.76 6.26 -21.10
C ARG A 390 15.58 6.39 -19.82
N ARG A 391 14.98 6.13 -18.66
CA ARG A 391 15.68 6.14 -17.37
C ARG A 391 16.67 4.98 -17.25
N GLU A 392 16.28 3.80 -17.70
CA GLU A 392 17.13 2.61 -17.71
C GLU A 392 18.27 2.74 -18.72
N GLU A 393 18.00 3.29 -19.90
CA GLU A 393 19.01 3.58 -20.93
C GLU A 393 20.02 4.62 -20.45
N ARG A 394 19.56 5.69 -19.78
CA ARG A 394 20.45 6.65 -19.11
C ARG A 394 21.31 5.99 -18.03
N LEU A 395 20.75 5.05 -17.27
CA LEU A 395 21.48 4.32 -16.23
C LEU A 395 22.55 3.41 -16.86
N ASN A 396 22.22 2.71 -17.94
CA ASN A 396 23.16 1.85 -18.67
C ASN A 396 24.28 2.66 -19.32
N GLN A 397 23.97 3.81 -19.93
CA GLN A 397 24.99 4.72 -20.48
C GLN A 397 25.93 5.26 -19.38
N LEU A 398 25.41 5.51 -18.17
CA LEU A 398 26.22 5.89 -17.01
C LEU A 398 27.14 4.76 -16.54
N LEU A 399 26.63 3.52 -16.51
CA LEU A 399 27.40 2.33 -16.15
C LEU A 399 28.51 2.04 -17.16
N GLU A 400 28.22 2.11 -18.46
CA GLU A 400 29.23 1.94 -19.53
C GLU A 400 30.33 3.00 -19.43
N ARG A 401 29.97 4.27 -19.21
CA ARG A 401 30.95 5.34 -19.01
C ARG A 401 31.85 5.09 -17.79
N MET A 402 31.29 4.58 -16.68
CA MET A 402 32.08 4.24 -15.49
C MET A 402 33.03 3.05 -15.73
N VAL A 403 32.63 2.04 -16.51
CA VAL A 403 33.48 0.89 -16.87
C VAL A 403 34.61 1.31 -17.81
N VAL A 404 34.33 2.20 -18.78
CA VAL A 404 35.35 2.78 -19.68
C VAL A 404 36.35 3.64 -18.90
N GLN A 405 35.91 4.38 -17.88
CA GLN A 405 36.79 5.16 -17.01
C GLN A 405 37.71 4.30 -16.13
N GLN A 406 37.25 3.12 -15.70
CA GLN A 406 38.07 2.18 -14.93
C GLN A 406 39.14 1.47 -15.79
N THR A 407 38.83 1.18 -17.06
CA THR A 407 39.78 0.55 -18.00
C THR A 407 40.83 1.52 -18.56
N SER A 408 40.53 2.82 -18.60
CA SER A 408 41.51 3.87 -18.95
C SER A 408 42.39 4.31 -17.75
N GLN A 409 41.99 4.00 -16.52
CA GLN A 409 42.86 4.15 -15.34
C GLN A 409 43.81 2.95 -15.11
N SER A 410 43.49 1.76 -15.62
CA SER A 410 44.40 0.59 -15.51
C SER A 410 45.51 0.57 -16.56
N THR A 411 45.39 1.33 -17.66
CA THR A 411 46.39 1.42 -18.73
C THR A 411 47.44 2.52 -18.52
N SER A 412 47.32 3.34 -17.47
CA SER A 412 48.31 4.38 -17.12
C SER A 412 49.26 4.00 -15.97
N ARG A 413 49.24 2.73 -15.52
CA ARG A 413 50.14 2.22 -14.47
C ARG A 413 50.77 0.89 -14.86
N THR A 414 51.60 0.89 -15.90
CA THR A 414 52.62 -0.14 -16.09
C THR A 414 53.93 0.52 -16.50
N GLY A 415 54.73 0.84 -15.48
CA GLY A 415 56.14 1.21 -15.60
C GLY A 415 56.85 0.77 -14.32
N SER A 416 57.87 -0.07 -14.51
CA SER A 416 58.93 -0.54 -13.59
C SER A 416 58.61 -1.46 -12.40
N ASP A 417 59.06 -2.71 -12.59
CA ASP A 417 59.95 -3.51 -11.72
C ASP A 417 59.39 -4.51 -10.68
N ASP A 418 59.50 -5.78 -11.10
CA ASP A 418 60.13 -6.94 -10.46
C ASP A 418 59.59 -7.67 -9.21
N ALA A 419 59.32 -8.96 -9.48
CA ALA A 419 59.69 -10.18 -8.76
C ALA A 419 58.85 -10.75 -7.60
N SER A 420 58.17 -11.84 -7.96
CA SER A 420 57.93 -13.09 -7.20
C SER A 420 57.03 -13.07 -5.95
N SER A 421 55.82 -13.63 -6.09
CA SER A 421 55.45 -14.88 -5.41
C SER A 421 54.09 -15.39 -5.92
N SER A 422 54.05 -16.67 -6.25
CA SER A 422 52.85 -17.44 -6.56
C SER A 422 52.01 -17.69 -5.31
N SER A 423 50.70 -17.42 -5.35
CA SER A 423 49.63 -18.40 -5.07
C SER A 423 48.27 -17.75 -4.76
N ASN A 424 47.22 -18.40 -5.30
CA ASN A 424 45.82 -18.36 -4.92
C ASN A 424 44.98 -17.13 -5.29
N THR A 425 44.44 -17.21 -6.50
CA THR A 425 43.17 -16.58 -6.91
C THR A 425 42.02 -17.02 -6.00
N SER A 426 41.70 -16.18 -5.02
CA SER A 426 40.36 -16.11 -4.42
C SER A 426 39.72 -14.78 -4.82
N THR A 427 38.84 -14.81 -5.82
CA THR A 427 37.95 -13.71 -6.17
C THR A 427 36.95 -13.48 -5.03
N HIS A 428 37.37 -12.77 -3.99
CA HIS A 428 36.43 -12.11 -3.08
C HIS A 428 35.86 -10.90 -3.79
N GLY A 429 34.72 -11.09 -4.46
CA GLY A 429 33.88 -10.00 -4.90
C GLY A 429 33.53 -9.12 -3.70
N VAL A 430 34.06 -7.91 -3.68
CA VAL A 430 33.63 -6.86 -2.76
C VAL A 430 32.16 -6.60 -3.03
N ARG A 431 31.32 -7.07 -2.11
CA ARG A 431 29.87 -6.85 -2.11
C ARG A 431 29.63 -5.39 -1.71
N TYR A 432 29.40 -4.53 -2.70
CA TYR A 432 28.94 -3.17 -2.43
C TYR A 432 27.55 -3.21 -1.77
N PRO A 433 27.27 -2.31 -0.80
CA PRO A 433 25.95 -2.19 -0.22
C PRO A 433 24.94 -1.82 -1.31
N THR A 434 23.95 -2.69 -1.50
CA THR A 434 22.80 -2.41 -2.33
C THR A 434 22.05 -1.22 -1.73
N SER A 435 21.94 -0.12 -2.48
CA SER A 435 20.94 0.95 -2.31
C SER A 435 20.99 1.75 -0.99
N ALA A 436 21.65 2.92 -0.96
CA ALA A 436 21.30 4.01 -0.03
C ALA A 436 21.99 5.37 -0.31
N ALA A 437 22.26 5.77 -1.56
CA ALA A 437 22.56 7.18 -1.84
C ALA A 437 21.31 7.82 -2.43
N THR A 438 20.40 8.29 -1.57
CA THR A 438 19.25 9.11 -2.01
C THR A 438 19.82 10.41 -2.57
N THR A 439 19.69 10.60 -3.88
CA THR A 439 19.96 11.90 -4.51
C THR A 439 19.13 12.96 -3.78
N PRO A 440 19.75 13.98 -3.18
CA PRO A 440 19.02 15.01 -2.45
C PRO A 440 18.17 15.79 -3.43
N TYR A 441 16.87 15.93 -3.17
CA TYR A 441 15.93 16.62 -4.06
C TYR A 441 15.55 17.97 -3.46
N LEU A 442 15.70 19.04 -4.25
CA LEU A 442 15.47 20.42 -3.81
C LEU A 442 14.13 20.92 -4.31
N THR A 443 13.24 21.31 -3.38
CA THR A 443 11.93 21.87 -3.71
C THR A 443 11.95 23.39 -3.57
N SER A 444 11.24 24.07 -4.46
CA SER A 444 11.03 25.53 -4.49
C SER A 444 10.24 26.06 -3.29
N SER A 445 9.42 25.19 -2.71
CA SER A 445 8.61 25.43 -1.50
C SER A 445 9.35 25.22 -0.19
N ALA A 446 10.65 24.90 -0.23
CA ALA A 446 11.47 24.72 0.97
C ALA A 446 11.66 26.06 1.69
N SER A 447 11.49 26.07 3.01
CA SER A 447 11.90 27.21 3.85
C SER A 447 13.41 27.42 3.77
N LEU A 448 13.90 28.63 4.09
CA LEU A 448 15.34 28.93 4.08
C LEU A 448 16.16 27.92 4.92
N ARG A 449 15.62 27.47 6.06
CA ARG A 449 16.24 26.44 6.91
C ARG A 449 16.29 25.06 6.25
N GLU A 450 15.29 24.72 5.45
CA GLU A 450 15.24 23.45 4.71
C GLU A 450 16.15 23.50 3.48
N PHE A 451 16.29 24.68 2.86
CA PHE A 451 17.25 24.93 1.79
C PHE A 451 18.70 24.74 2.29
N ASP A 452 19.08 25.36 3.42
CA ASP A 452 20.41 25.20 4.01
C ASP A 452 20.74 23.73 4.33
N ALA A 453 19.77 23.01 4.91
CA ALA A 453 19.91 21.59 5.20
C ALA A 453 20.02 20.72 3.92
N CYS A 454 19.42 21.16 2.82
CA CYS A 454 19.49 20.48 1.53
C CYS A 454 20.81 20.77 0.82
N GLN A 455 21.30 22.01 0.87
CA GLN A 455 22.60 22.42 0.36
C GLN A 455 23.73 21.57 0.99
N HIS A 456 23.72 21.42 2.31
CA HIS A 456 24.71 20.59 3.00
C HIS A 456 24.63 19.10 2.61
N LYS A 457 23.44 18.57 2.30
CA LYS A 457 23.29 17.20 1.79
C LYS A 457 23.76 17.08 0.35
N PHE A 458 23.52 18.09 -0.46
CA PHE A 458 23.96 18.15 -1.84
C PHE A 458 25.48 18.27 -1.94
N GLU A 459 26.16 19.01 -1.06
CA GLU A 459 27.62 19.03 -0.97
C GLU A 459 28.20 17.65 -0.63
N GLY A 460 27.57 16.93 0.30
CA GLY A 460 27.91 15.53 0.59
C GLY A 460 27.73 14.62 -0.63
N TYR A 461 26.64 14.82 -1.39
CA TYR A 461 26.37 14.12 -2.63
C TYR A 461 27.39 14.44 -3.72
N VAL A 462 27.75 15.71 -3.90
CA VAL A 462 28.76 16.19 -4.86
C VAL A 462 30.14 15.58 -4.55
N THR A 463 30.50 15.53 -3.26
CA THR A 463 31.75 14.90 -2.80
C THR A 463 31.75 13.39 -3.06
N PHE A 464 30.63 12.71 -2.79
CA PHE A 464 30.48 11.27 -2.99
C PHE A 464 30.48 10.87 -4.47
N THR A 465 29.83 11.66 -5.31
CA THR A 465 29.66 11.40 -6.75
C THR A 465 30.76 12.01 -7.61
N LYS A 466 31.66 12.79 -7.02
CA LYS A 466 32.71 13.56 -7.69
C LYS A 466 32.16 14.49 -8.79
N ILE A 467 30.94 15.01 -8.62
CA ILE A 467 30.33 15.98 -9.55
C ILE A 467 31.24 17.20 -9.74
N ASN A 468 31.98 17.59 -8.70
CA ASN A 468 32.97 18.67 -8.74
C ASN A 468 34.13 18.45 -9.72
N MET A 469 34.35 17.23 -10.21
CA MET A 469 35.35 16.90 -11.24
C MET A 469 34.79 16.95 -12.68
N LEU A 470 33.47 17.14 -12.85
CA LEU A 470 32.83 17.26 -14.16
C LEU A 470 33.01 18.67 -14.74
N THR A 471 32.75 18.84 -16.04
CA THR A 471 32.75 20.17 -16.68
C THR A 471 31.66 21.07 -16.07
N ARG A 472 31.80 22.40 -16.16
CA ARG A 472 30.79 23.34 -15.63
C ARG A 472 29.38 23.08 -16.17
N THR A 473 29.28 22.76 -17.46
CA THR A 473 28.01 22.40 -18.11
C THR A 473 27.39 21.14 -17.49
N GLU A 474 28.21 20.13 -17.20
CA GLU A 474 27.75 18.88 -16.58
C GLU A 474 27.41 19.05 -15.10
N GLN A 475 28.16 19.88 -14.36
CA GLN A 475 27.82 20.25 -12.99
C GLN A 475 26.45 20.93 -12.92
N ARG A 476 26.17 21.86 -13.84
CA ARG A 476 24.90 22.56 -13.92
C ARG A 476 23.75 21.63 -14.33
N ALA A 477 24.01 20.69 -15.24
CA ALA A 477 23.04 19.66 -15.61
C ALA A 477 22.75 18.70 -14.44
N ALA A 478 23.76 18.32 -13.67
CA ALA A 478 23.62 17.48 -12.48
C ALA A 478 22.83 18.20 -11.39
N LEU A 479 23.06 19.50 -11.17
CA LEU A 479 22.23 20.32 -10.30
C LEU A 479 20.78 20.35 -10.80
N THR A 480 20.55 20.65 -12.08
CA THR A 480 19.20 20.70 -12.65
C THR A 480 18.43 19.38 -12.47
N ALA A 481 19.12 18.25 -12.52
CA ALA A 481 18.51 16.93 -12.32
C ALA A 481 18.02 16.68 -10.88
N VAL A 482 18.47 17.47 -9.91
CA VAL A 482 18.09 17.34 -8.50
C VAL A 482 17.11 18.43 -8.02
N LEU A 483 16.80 19.38 -8.89
CA LEU A 483 15.84 20.45 -8.62
C LEU A 483 14.43 20.04 -9.09
N ASP A 484 13.41 20.64 -8.48
CA ASP A 484 12.05 20.56 -9.01
C ASP A 484 11.85 21.48 -10.23
N ASP A 485 10.70 21.32 -10.89
CA ASP A 485 10.37 22.06 -12.12
C ASP A 485 10.30 23.58 -11.87
N GLU A 486 9.94 23.99 -10.65
CA GLU A 486 9.81 25.39 -10.26
C GLU A 486 11.18 26.02 -10.01
N TRP A 487 12.10 25.35 -9.31
CA TRP A 487 13.50 25.77 -9.19
C TRP A 487 14.22 25.79 -10.53
N THR A 488 13.97 24.80 -11.38
CA THR A 488 14.52 24.76 -12.73
C THR A 488 14.04 25.95 -13.56
N ARG A 489 12.76 26.33 -13.41
CA ARG A 489 12.20 27.53 -14.04
C ARG A 489 12.80 28.81 -13.45
N THR A 490 12.95 28.89 -12.14
CA THR A 490 13.53 30.04 -11.43
C THR A 490 14.99 30.27 -11.81
N LEU A 491 15.82 29.23 -11.85
CA LEU A 491 17.21 29.34 -12.32
C LEU A 491 17.32 29.73 -13.79
N ARG A 492 16.36 29.32 -14.62
CA ARG A 492 16.41 29.56 -16.06
C ARG A 492 15.87 30.94 -16.46
N TYR A 493 14.92 31.48 -15.69
CA TYR A 493 14.18 32.68 -16.08
C TYR A 493 14.03 33.73 -14.97
N GLY A 494 14.22 33.37 -13.70
CA GLY A 494 14.02 34.24 -12.54
C GLY A 494 15.31 34.76 -11.89
N ILE A 495 16.43 34.06 -12.09
CA ILE A 495 17.74 34.42 -11.53
C ILE A 495 18.74 34.55 -12.67
N SER A 496 19.49 35.65 -12.71
CA SER A 496 20.58 35.83 -13.67
C SER A 496 21.85 35.18 -13.13
N VAL A 497 22.17 33.99 -13.62
CA VAL A 497 23.40 33.27 -13.27
C VAL A 497 24.29 33.12 -14.50
N PRO A 498 25.59 33.50 -14.44
CA PRO A 498 26.53 33.31 -15.55
C PRO A 498 26.62 31.86 -16.02
N GLU A 499 26.81 31.62 -17.32
CA GLU A 499 26.85 30.25 -17.88
C GLU A 499 28.04 29.41 -17.37
N ASP A 500 29.11 30.07 -16.94
CA ASP A 500 30.35 29.50 -16.42
C ASP A 500 30.42 29.46 -14.88
N ALA A 501 29.35 29.91 -14.20
CA ALA A 501 29.28 29.93 -12.75
C ALA A 501 29.55 28.55 -12.14
N ASP A 502 30.34 28.54 -11.05
CA ASP A 502 30.56 27.33 -10.30
C ASP A 502 29.32 26.90 -9.50
N LEU A 503 29.28 25.62 -9.13
CA LEU A 503 28.14 25.03 -8.44
C LEU A 503 27.82 25.70 -7.10
N GLY A 504 28.84 26.18 -6.37
CA GLY A 504 28.65 26.91 -5.11
C GLY A 504 28.02 28.26 -5.36
N SER A 505 28.54 29.02 -6.32
CA SER A 505 28.00 30.31 -6.75
C SER A 505 26.52 30.20 -7.17
N ILE A 506 26.13 29.14 -7.90
CA ILE A 506 24.73 28.90 -8.29
C ILE A 506 23.84 28.69 -7.05
N LEU A 507 24.29 27.88 -6.09
CA LEU A 507 23.55 27.58 -4.86
C LEU A 507 23.42 28.81 -3.96
N ASP A 508 24.46 29.64 -3.88
CA ASP A 508 24.44 30.89 -3.12
C ASP A 508 23.43 31.88 -3.70
N THR A 509 23.37 32.01 -5.04
CA THR A 509 22.38 32.88 -5.69
C THR A 509 20.95 32.36 -5.51
N MET A 510 20.74 31.04 -5.49
CA MET A 510 19.45 30.45 -5.13
C MET A 510 19.07 30.75 -3.67
N GLY A 511 20.01 30.68 -2.74
CA GLY A 511 19.80 31.05 -1.35
C GLY A 511 19.48 32.54 -1.17
N GLU A 512 20.12 33.42 -1.95
CA GLU A 512 19.79 34.85 -1.98
C GLU A 512 18.41 35.14 -2.55
N TYR A 513 17.99 34.42 -3.60
CA TYR A 513 16.64 34.53 -4.14
C TYR A 513 15.58 34.19 -3.09
N LEU A 514 15.80 33.14 -2.28
CA LEU A 514 14.92 32.80 -1.17
C LEU A 514 14.94 33.80 0.00
N ARG A 515 15.99 34.62 0.13
CA ARG A 515 16.06 35.68 1.16
C ARG A 515 15.34 36.95 0.75
N ASN A 516 15.14 37.16 -0.55
CA ASN A 516 14.50 38.34 -1.13
C ASN A 516 13.00 38.15 -1.44
N TYR A 517 12.48 36.94 -1.21
CA TYR A 517 11.06 36.56 -1.23
C TYR A 517 10.59 36.22 0.19
#